data_AF-A0A947I3R8-F1
#
_entry.id   AF-A0A947I3R8-F1
#
_cell.length_a   1.000
_cell.length_b   1.000
_cell.length_c   1.000
_cell.angle_alpha   90.00
_cell.angle_beta   90.00
_cell.angle_gamma   90.00
#
_symmetry.space_group_name_H-M   'P 1'
#
loop_
_entity.id
_entity.type
_entity.pdbx_description
1 polymer ?
#
loop_
_entity_poly.entity_id
_entity_poly.type
_entity_poly.pdbx_seq_one_letter_code
_entity_poly.pdbx_strand_id
1 'polypeptide(L)' 'MRKFLSFTVLIPSLFLAACTAQAPLNEDQQAAKYGMTIERYREEKSAAARMNMSWEEHVKMIQMDKDMPMEGHDMDNM' A
#
# COMPACT_ATOMS: atom_id res chain seq x y z
N MET A 1 3.72 57.36 -5.68
CA MET A 1 3.49 55.90 -5.85
C MET A 1 4.71 55.16 -5.31
N ARG A 2 4.73 54.92 -4.00
CA ARG A 2 5.88 54.37 -3.27
C ARG A 2 5.41 53.03 -2.68
N LYS A 3 6.22 51.99 -2.88
CA LYS A 3 6.25 50.73 -2.10
C LYS A 3 5.24 49.63 -2.51
N PHE A 4 5.39 49.09 -3.72
CA PHE A 4 4.86 47.75 -4.08
C PHE A 4 6.01 46.78 -4.45
N LEU A 5 7.06 46.75 -3.63
CA LEU A 5 8.30 46.00 -3.93
C LEU A 5 8.61 44.90 -2.91
N SER A 6 7.65 44.49 -2.08
CA SER A 6 7.95 43.70 -0.87
C SER A 6 7.21 42.37 -0.72
N PHE A 7 6.62 41.82 -1.79
CA PHE A 7 5.90 40.53 -1.71
C PHE A 7 6.52 39.38 -2.53
N THR A 8 7.55 39.65 -3.33
CA THR A 8 8.12 38.64 -4.25
C THR A 8 9.17 37.71 -3.63
N VAL A 9 9.54 37.88 -2.36
CA VAL A 9 10.68 37.17 -1.73
C VAL A 9 10.24 35.99 -0.84
N LEU A 10 8.94 35.83 -0.57
CA LEU A 10 8.43 34.87 0.43
C LEU A 10 7.89 33.54 -0.13
N ILE A 11 8.14 33.21 -1.40
CA ILE A 11 7.58 32.02 -2.06
C ILE A 11 8.55 30.82 -2.24
N PRO A 12 9.91 30.91 -2.18
CA PRO A 12 10.72 29.77 -2.62
C PRO A 12 10.88 28.64 -1.58
N SER A 13 10.39 28.76 -0.35
CA SER A 13 10.62 27.76 0.70
C SER A 13 9.67 26.55 0.70
N LEU A 14 8.62 26.55 -0.14
CA LEU A 14 7.65 25.44 -0.21
C LEU A 14 8.08 24.26 -1.10
N PHE A 15 9.24 24.34 -1.78
CA PHE A 15 9.69 23.30 -2.72
C PHE A 15 10.69 22.28 -2.16
N LEU A 16 11.09 22.37 -0.87
CA LEU A 16 12.08 21.43 -0.30
C LEU A 16 11.50 20.13 0.29
N ALA A 17 10.17 19.95 0.31
CA ALA A 17 9.55 18.77 0.93
C ALA A 17 9.27 17.59 -0.04
N ALA A 18 9.69 17.67 -1.31
CA ALA A 18 9.42 16.62 -2.30
C ALA A 18 10.62 15.71 -2.63
N CYS A 19 11.74 15.79 -1.90
CA CYS A 19 12.94 14.98 -2.16
C CYS A 19 12.91 13.55 -1.61
N THR A 20 11.78 13.07 -1.06
CA THR A 20 11.59 11.66 -0.70
C THR A 20 10.34 11.08 -1.33
N ALA A 21 9.95 11.56 -2.51
CA ALA A 21 9.02 10.82 -3.36
C ALA A 21 9.74 9.56 -3.88
N GLN A 22 9.93 8.54 -3.04
CA GLN A 22 10.14 7.19 -3.53
C GLN A 22 8.99 6.92 -4.49
N ALA A 23 9.32 6.78 -5.78
CA ALA A 23 8.35 6.46 -6.80
C ALA A 23 7.46 5.31 -6.31
N PRO A 24 6.15 5.33 -6.57
CA PRO A 24 5.29 4.20 -6.22
C PRO A 24 5.91 2.93 -6.79
N LEU A 25 6.22 1.97 -5.91
CA LEU A 25 6.85 0.70 -6.28
C LEU A 25 6.08 0.09 -7.45
N ASN A 26 6.79 -0.40 -8.46
CA ASN A 26 6.14 -1.11 -9.55
C ASN A 26 5.57 -2.46 -9.04
N GLU A 27 4.67 -3.08 -9.81
CA GLU A 27 4.00 -4.32 -9.38
C GLU A 27 5.00 -5.45 -9.08
N ASP A 28 6.10 -5.52 -9.82
CA ASP A 28 7.18 -6.50 -9.60
C ASP A 28 7.85 -6.32 -8.24
N GLN A 29 8.17 -5.08 -7.87
CA GLN A 29 8.80 -4.76 -6.59
C GLN A 29 7.81 -4.94 -5.43
N GLN A 30 6.52 -4.67 -5.65
CA GLN A 30 5.49 -4.96 -4.67
C GLN A 30 5.34 -6.46 -4.46
N ALA A 31 5.29 -7.26 -5.53
CA ALA A 31 5.24 -8.72 -5.44
C ALA A 31 6.47 -9.28 -4.69
N ALA A 32 7.68 -8.78 -5.02
CA ALA A 32 8.92 -9.16 -4.35
C ALA A 32 8.91 -8.83 -2.84
N LYS A 33 8.35 -7.67 -2.45
CA LYS A 33 8.22 -7.26 -1.04
C LYS A 33 7.46 -8.28 -0.19
N TYR A 34 6.47 -8.95 -0.78
CA TYR A 34 5.63 -9.94 -0.10
C TYR A 34 6.04 -11.38 -0.41
N GLY A 35 7.16 -11.60 -1.11
CA GLY A 35 7.64 -12.94 -1.49
C GLY A 35 6.67 -13.69 -2.40
N MET A 36 5.93 -12.98 -3.24
CA MET A 36 4.96 -13.56 -4.19
C MET A 36 5.36 -13.29 -5.65
N THR A 37 4.82 -14.08 -6.57
CA THR A 37 4.98 -13.81 -8.01
C THR A 37 4.11 -12.64 -8.44
N ILE A 38 4.43 -12.04 -9.60
CA ILE A 38 3.65 -10.90 -10.14
C ILE A 38 2.21 -11.33 -10.48
N GLU A 39 2.02 -12.56 -10.96
CA GLU A 39 0.70 -13.12 -11.29
C GLU A 39 -0.17 -13.18 -10.04
N ARG A 40 0.37 -13.77 -8.95
CA ARG A 40 -0.33 -13.86 -7.68
C ARG A 40 -0.63 -12.48 -7.10
N TYR A 41 0.30 -11.53 -7.19
CA TYR A 41 0.06 -10.14 -6.77
C TYR A 41 -1.14 -9.53 -7.49
N ARG A 42 -1.25 -9.71 -8.81
CA ARG A 42 -2.37 -9.18 -9.60
C ARG A 42 -3.70 -9.84 -9.27
N GLU A 43 -3.69 -11.16 -9.10
CA GLU A 43 -4.88 -11.92 -8.72
C GLU A 43 -5.41 -11.46 -7.37
N GLU A 44 -4.55 -11.38 -6.36
CA GLU A 44 -4.93 -10.97 -5.01
C GLU A 44 -5.34 -9.49 -4.97
N LYS A 45 -4.68 -8.62 -5.73
CA LYS A 45 -5.10 -7.22 -5.89
C LYS A 45 -6.48 -7.10 -6.53
N SER A 46 -6.79 -7.96 -7.50
CA SER A 46 -8.14 -8.02 -8.08
C SER A 46 -9.17 -8.58 -7.08
N ALA A 47 -8.77 -9.51 -6.21
CA ALA A 47 -9.61 -10.06 -5.15
C ALA A 47 -9.95 -8.99 -4.11
N ALA A 48 -8.95 -8.22 -3.65
CA ALA A 48 -9.13 -7.07 -2.78
C ALA A 48 -10.15 -6.08 -3.35
N ALA A 49 -10.04 -5.75 -4.64
CA ALA A 49 -10.98 -4.89 -5.33
C ALA A 49 -12.41 -5.46 -5.37
N ARG A 50 -12.57 -6.77 -5.60
CA ARG A 50 -13.88 -7.46 -5.54
C ARG A 50 -14.47 -7.46 -4.13
N MET A 51 -13.62 -7.42 -3.11
CA MET A 51 -14.01 -7.41 -1.69
C MET A 51 -14.22 -5.99 -1.15
N ASN A 52 -14.17 -4.94 -1.99
CA ASN A 52 -14.22 -3.54 -1.58
C ASN A 52 -13.20 -3.18 -0.47
N MET A 53 -12.05 -3.84 -0.48
CA MET A 53 -11.00 -3.63 0.50
C MET A 53 -9.71 -3.14 -0.14
N SER A 54 -8.88 -2.48 0.66
CA SER A 54 -7.57 -2.03 0.19
C SER A 54 -6.61 -3.22 0.02
N TRP A 55 -5.64 -3.07 -0.88
CA TRP A 55 -4.60 -4.09 -1.08
C TRP A 55 -3.84 -4.39 0.21
N GLU A 56 -3.48 -3.35 0.97
CA GLU A 56 -2.74 -3.52 2.24
C GLU A 56 -3.54 -4.29 3.28
N GLU A 57 -4.86 -4.13 3.30
CA GLU A 57 -5.73 -4.85 4.22
C GLU A 57 -5.91 -6.31 3.79
N HIS A 58 -6.11 -6.55 2.48
CA HIS A 58 -6.21 -7.89 1.92
C HIS A 58 -4.96 -8.73 2.18
N VAL A 59 -3.78 -8.17 1.91
CA VAL A 59 -2.51 -8.90 2.10
C VAL A 59 -2.21 -9.21 3.56
N LYS A 60 -2.66 -8.36 4.49
CA LYS A 60 -2.56 -8.65 5.93
C LYS A 60 -3.42 -9.86 6.30
N MET A 61 -4.64 -9.97 5.78
CA MET A 61 -5.49 -11.14 6.02
C MET A 61 -4.84 -12.42 5.48
N ILE A 62 -4.30 -12.39 4.25
CA ILE A 62 -3.59 -13.55 3.67
C ILE A 62 -2.40 -13.98 4.55
N GLN A 63 -1.66 -13.02 5.11
CA GLN A 63 -0.52 -13.31 5.99
C GLN A 63 -0.97 -13.88 7.33
N MET A 64 -2.03 -13.32 7.93
CA MET A 64 -2.60 -13.83 9.17
C MET A 64 -3.17 -15.25 9.00
N ASP A 65 -3.85 -15.53 7.89
CA ASP A 65 -4.36 -16.87 7.58
C ASP A 65 -3.24 -17.90 7.39
N LYS A 66 -2.07 -17.47 6.91
CA LYS A 66 -0.90 -18.35 6.77
C LYS A 66 -0.30 -18.75 8.13
N ASP A 67 -0.45 -17.89 9.13
CA ASP A 67 0.11 -18.09 10.47
C ASP A 67 -0.91 -18.68 11.47
N MET A 68 -2.18 -18.82 11.08
CA MET A 68 -3.17 -19.54 11.89
C MET A 68 -3.08 -21.05 11.63
N PRO A 69 -2.67 -21.86 12.62
CA PRO A 69 -2.88 -23.29 12.53
C PRO A 69 -4.38 -23.53 12.42
N MET A 70 -4.78 -24.29 11.40
CA MET A 70 -6.11 -24.88 11.29
C MET A 70 -6.29 -25.85 12.46
N GLU A 71 -6.50 -25.36 13.68
CA GLU A 71 -6.94 -26.20 14.79
C GLU A 71 -8.31 -26.75 14.41
N GLY A 72 -8.34 -28.07 14.27
CA GLY A 72 -9.48 -28.83 13.79
C GLY A 72 -10.75 -28.41 14.51
N HIS A 73 -11.69 -27.84 13.76
CA HIS A 73 -13.06 -27.85 14.19
C HIS A 73 -13.59 -29.26 13.94
N ASP A 74 -13.19 -30.16 14.83
CA ASP A 74 -13.79 -31.48 14.97
C ASP A 74 -15.28 -31.26 15.16
N MET A 75 -16.05 -31.58 14.12
CA MET A 75 -17.49 -31.75 14.17
C MET A 75 -17.81 -33.04 14.94
N ASP A 76 -17.35 -33.14 16.19
CA ASP A 76 -17.79 -34.16 17.14
C ASP A 76 -19.10 -33.69 17.77
N ASN A 77 -20.19 -33.84 17.01
CA ASN A 77 -21.51 -33.99 17.63
C ASN A 77 -22.36 -34.92 16.77
N MET A 78 -22.04 -36.20 16.91
CA MET A 78 -22.89 -37.35 16.60
C MET A 78 -23.66 -37.75 17.85
#